data_AF-A0A2V9PDY6-F1
#
_entry.id   AF-A0A2V9PDY6-F1
#
_cell.length_a   1.000
_cell.length_b   1.000
_cell.length_c   1.000
_cell.angle_alpha   90.00
_cell.angle_beta   90.00
_cell.angle_gamma   90.00
#
_symmetry.space_group_name_H-M   'P 1'
#
loop_
_entity.id
_entity.type
_entity.pdbx_description
1 polymer ?
#
loop_
_entity_poly.entity_id
_entity_poly.type
_entity_poly.pdbx_seq_one_letter_code
_entity_poly.pdbx_strand_id
1 'polypeptide(L)' 'EAEAIRDALLRQGVLVGVGGVYGNVVRFQPPLIITRQQIDKALEAFATALAEVAQPAHV' A
#
# COMPACT_ATOMS: atom_id res chain seq x y z
N GLU A 1 -7.60 8.76 -1.36
CA GLU A 1 -7.10 7.74 -0.41
C GLU A 1 -5.92 6.93 -0.96
N ALA A 2 -6.02 6.37 -2.17
CA ALA A 2 -4.95 5.54 -2.74
C ALA A 2 -3.56 6.23 -2.82
N GLU A 3 -3.52 7.54 -3.15
CA GLU A 3 -2.26 8.31 -3.13
C GLU A 3 -1.68 8.47 -1.71
N ALA A 4 -2.53 8.72 -0.71
CA ALA A 4 -2.10 8.81 0.68
C ALA A 4 -1.55 7.46 1.19
N ILE A 5 -2.16 6.35 0.77
CA ILE A 5 -1.67 5.00 1.07
C ILE A 5 -0.30 4.76 0.39
N ARG A 6 -0.13 5.15 -0.88
CA ARG A 6 1.17 5.08 -1.57
C ARG A 6 2.24 5.85 -0.81
N ASP A 7 1.94 7.07 -0.39
CA ASP A 7 2.91 7.93 0.31
C ASP A 7 3.25 7.38 1.69
N ALA A 8 2.29 6.76 2.38
CA ALA A 8 2.53 6.05 3.65
C ALA A 8 3.43 4.83 3.46
N LEU A 9 3.17 4.01 2.44
CA LEU A 9 4.02 2.87 2.09
C LEU A 9 5.44 3.30 1.71
N LEU A 10 5.59 4.41 0.97
CA LEU A 10 6.89 4.96 0.61
C LEU A 10 7.73 5.31 1.85
N ARG A 11 7.12 5.95 2.86
CA ARG A 11 7.80 6.25 4.14
C ARG A 11 8.26 4.99 4.88
N GLN A 12 7.57 3.88 4.68
CA GLN A 12 7.89 2.57 5.26
C GLN A 12 8.83 1.72 4.37
N GLY A 13 9.33 2.30 3.26
CA GLY A 13 10.27 1.65 2.35
C GLY A 13 9.63 0.61 1.43
N VAL A 14 8.33 0.74 1.14
CA VAL A 14 7.60 -0.11 0.19
C VAL A 14 7.12 0.75 -0.98
N LEU A 15 7.57 0.40 -2.19
CA LEU A 15 7.20 1.12 -3.42
C LEU A 15 5.99 0.47 -4.07
N VAL A 16 4.96 1.26 -4.32
CA VAL A 16 3.74 0.84 -5.04
C VAL A 16 3.32 1.88 -6.07
N GLY A 17 2.63 1.43 -7.10
CA GLY A 17 2.01 2.32 -8.08
C GLY A 17 0.56 2.62 -7.68
N VAL A 18 0.07 3.80 -8.04
CA VAL A 18 -1.37 4.10 -8.09
C VAL A 18 -1.82 4.13 -9.55
N GLY A 19 -3.05 3.72 -9.81
CA GLY A 19 -3.63 3.70 -11.15
C GLY A 19 -5.13 3.46 -11.14
N GLY A 20 -5.65 2.92 -12.25
CA GLY A 20 -7.08 2.82 -12.50
C GLY A 20 -7.66 4.14 -13.02
N VAL A 21 -8.82 4.08 -13.71
CA VAL A 21 -9.45 5.25 -14.34
C VAL A 21 -9.73 6.36 -13.32
N TYR A 22 -10.05 5.98 -12.09
CA TYR A 22 -10.38 6.91 -11.01
C TYR A 22 -9.22 7.13 -10.02
N GLY A 23 -8.00 6.64 -10.32
CA GLY A 23 -6.85 6.78 -9.43
C GLY A 23 -7.01 6.07 -8.08
N ASN A 24 -7.87 5.05 -8.03
CA ASN A 24 -8.27 4.34 -6.80
C ASN A 24 -7.67 2.95 -6.67
N VAL A 25 -6.74 2.55 -7.54
CA VAL A 25 -6.13 1.22 -7.53
C VAL A 25 -4.68 1.31 -7.07
N VAL A 26 -4.36 0.64 -5.96
CA VAL A 26 -2.97 0.41 -5.52
C VAL A 26 -2.45 -0.86 -6.20
N ARG A 27 -1.30 -0.76 -6.87
CA ARG A 27 -0.71 -1.85 -7.66
C ARG A 27 0.58 -2.36 -7.02
N PHE A 28 0.54 -3.61 -6.58
CA PHE A 28 1.71 -4.37 -6.15
C PHE A 28 2.25 -5.17 -7.32
N GLN A 29 3.42 -4.78 -7.83
CA GLN A 29 4.06 -5.42 -8.97
C GLN A 29 5.55 -5.67 -8.67
N PRO A 30 5.85 -6.57 -7.71
CA PRO A 30 7.23 -6.89 -7.37
C PRO A 30 7.90 -7.76 -8.46
N PRO A 31 9.24 -7.87 -8.45
CA PRO A 31 9.93 -8.88 -9.25
C PRO A 31 9.47 -10.30 -8.92
N LEU A 32 9.54 -11.22 -9.88
CA LEU A 32 9.11 -12.62 -9.71
C LEU A 32 9.97 -13.41 -8.69
N ILE A 33 11.15 -12.91 -8.34
CA ILE A 33 12.05 -13.48 -7.35
C ILE A 33 11.75 -13.04 -5.90
N ILE A 34 10.64 -12.33 -5.68
CA ILE A 34 10.27 -11.83 -4.35
C ILE A 34 10.16 -12.98 -3.33
N THR A 35 10.71 -12.77 -2.14
CA THR A 35 10.67 -13.76 -1.06
C THR A 35 9.43 -13.61 -0.20
N ARG A 36 9.04 -14.67 0.50
CA ARG A 36 7.92 -14.64 1.47
C ARG A 36 8.12 -13.55 2.53
N GLN A 37 9.33 -13.42 3.07
CA GLN A 37 9.66 -12.40 4.06
C GLN A 37 9.46 -10.97 3.52
N GLN A 38 9.77 -10.73 2.25
CA GLN A 38 9.52 -9.42 1.61
C GLN A 38 8.02 -9.15 1.44
N ILE A 39 7.23 -10.18 1.12
CA ILE A 39 5.76 -10.09 1.06
C ILE A 39 5.20 -9.76 2.44
N ASP A 40 5.64 -10.47 3.48
CA ASP A 40 5.18 -10.25 4.86
C ASP A 40 5.43 -8.79 5.29
N LYS A 41 6.65 -8.27 5.05
CA LYS A 41 6.98 -6.86 5.27
C LYS A 41 6.04 -5.90 4.50
N ALA A 42 5.77 -6.19 3.22
CA ALA A 42 4.92 -5.33 2.41
C ALA A 42 3.47 -5.31 2.91
N LEU A 43 2.97 -6.44 3.40
CA LEU A 43 1.63 -6.57 3.98
C LEU A 43 1.52 -5.86 5.33
N GLU A 44 2.51 -5.99 6.21
CA GLU A 44 2.56 -5.26 7.49
C GLU A 44 2.55 -3.74 7.26
N ALA A 45 3.35 -3.27 6.30
CA ALA A 45 3.39 -1.87 5.95
C ALA A 45 2.06 -1.38 5.37
N PHE A 46 1.41 -2.20 4.55
CA PHE A 46 0.12 -1.87 3.95
C PHE A 46 -1.01 -1.81 4.98
N ALA A 47 -1.04 -2.76 5.93
CA ALA A 47 -2.00 -2.72 7.03
C ALA A 47 -1.84 -1.46 7.88
N THR A 48 -0.60 -1.08 8.18
CA THR A 48 -0.28 0.15 8.91
C THR A 48 -0.73 1.38 8.14
N ALA A 49 -0.41 1.45 6.84
CA ALA A 49 -0.82 2.56 5.98
C ALA A 49 -2.35 2.70 5.85
N LEU A 50 -3.07 1.57 5.78
CA LEU A 50 -4.54 1.58 5.80
C LEU A 50 -5.09 2.11 7.11
N ALA A 51 -4.56 1.68 8.25
CA ALA A 51 -4.99 2.17 9.56
C ALA A 51 -4.71 3.66 9.76
N GLU A 52 -3.60 4.18 9.21
CA GLU A 52 -3.26 5.61 9.25
C GLU A 52 -4.21 6.47 8.41
N VAL A 53 -4.61 5.97 7.23
CA VAL A 53 -5.36 6.75 6.23
C VAL A 53 -6.87 6.55 6.36
N ALA A 54 -7.33 5.41 6.89
CA ALA A 54 -8.74 5.16 7.09
C ALA A 54 -9.32 6.15 8.10
N GLN A 55 -10.22 7.01 7.65
CA GLN A 55 -11.15 7.69 8.56
C GLN A 55 -12.06 6.62 9.20
N PRO A 56 -12.37 6.71 10.50
CA PRO A 56 -13.37 5.83 11.10
C PRO A 56 -14.64 5.99 10.28
N ALA A 57 -15.12 4.88 9.70
CA ALA A 57 -16.37 4.88 8.98
C ALA A 57 -17.44 5.47 9.92
N HIS A 58 -18.05 6.59 9.52
CA HIS A 58 -19.23 7.11 10.21
C HIS A 58 -20.30 6.03 10.09
N VAL A 59 -20.54 5.33 11.21
CA VAL A 59 -21.68 4.44 11.43
C VAL A 59 -22.82 5.28 11.99
#